data_AF-A0A1Y2UYR8-F1
#
_entry.id   AF-A0A1Y2UYR8-F1
#
_cell.length_a   1.000
_cell.length_b   1.000
_cell.length_c   1.000
_cell.angle_alpha   90.00
_cell.angle_beta   90.00
_cell.angle_gamma   90.00
#
_symmetry.space_group_name_H-M   'P 1'
#
loop_
_entity.id
_entity.type
_entity.pdbx_description
1 polymer ?
#
loop_
_entity_poly.entity_id
_entity_poly.type
_entity_poly.pdbx_seq_one_letter_code
_entity_poly.pdbx_strand_id
1 'polypeptide(L)'
;MSTTKIPSLFESSLKFGEAKQDELELDIPHAIENTQKAADLYRSGQKLWIASDLERIEYELAHCKDMPSFTIRRIDGSTVSVKNPMYGVANPIWKPSVTFQDYWYLTEWGNRSAPLRSVLPDSFPCYSYLINWENTTLMDFINDEDPPLDTHFELTKQIWDRSSSCDWLKRKLATVLGARKITKLLCFALGTIAFPSDRSTPKNEKEWYEILVDLLHQQKQILFAHMLALTVAAVAGAATGEEVEVFAQDPAYRRACKNVLEKNGFSVIGEHGAGGLSKIDDNSAVFYCNAGFPVTQIIADIGRPALIIGTGSTPHISTGQGERYVTLIKFLFLVPRGIYLAQLPLMLSI
;
A
#
# COMPACT_ATOMS: atom_id res chain seq x y z
N MET A 1 8.77 0.36 58.05
CA MET A 1 9.37 -0.03 56.76
C MET A 1 8.28 0.04 55.71
N SER A 2 8.39 1.01 54.82
CA SER A 2 7.41 1.37 53.79
C SER A 2 7.46 0.34 52.65
N THR A 3 6.32 -0.28 52.35
CA THR A 3 6.11 -1.08 51.15
C THR A 3 5.77 -0.15 49.99
N THR A 4 6.79 0.19 49.21
CA THR A 4 6.62 0.98 47.98
C THR A 4 5.86 0.15 46.95
N LYS A 5 4.55 0.42 46.82
CA LYS A 5 3.74 -0.08 45.70
C LYS A 5 4.22 0.59 44.42
N ILE A 6 4.68 -0.22 43.46
CA ILE A 6 4.94 0.19 42.08
C ILE A 6 3.57 0.48 41.44
N PRO A 7 3.31 1.68 40.89
CA PRO A 7 2.05 1.96 40.22
C PRO A 7 1.92 1.13 38.94
N SER A 8 0.78 0.47 38.75
CA SER A 8 0.44 -0.24 37.52
C SER A 8 0.28 0.74 36.36
N LEU A 9 1.16 0.67 35.38
CA LEU A 9 1.17 1.49 34.15
C LEU A 9 0.03 1.16 33.15
N PHE A 10 -1.07 0.55 33.60
CA PHE A 10 -2.16 0.06 32.72
C PHE A 10 -3.55 0.62 33.03
N GLU A 11 -3.64 1.77 33.71
CA GLU A 11 -4.89 2.54 33.79
C GLU A 11 -4.73 3.91 33.11
N SER A 12 -4.63 3.89 31.78
CA SER A 12 -5.02 5.04 30.95
C SER A 12 -5.90 4.54 29.80
N SER A 13 -7.00 3.91 30.18
CA SER A 13 -8.16 3.84 29.30
C SER A 13 -8.62 5.29 29.05
N LEU A 14 -8.23 5.85 27.90
CA LEU A 14 -8.88 7.03 27.34
C LEU A 14 -10.37 6.75 27.30
N LYS A 15 -11.12 7.32 28.24
CA LYS A 15 -12.57 7.42 28.13
C LYS A 15 -12.84 8.34 26.96
N PHE A 16 -13.16 7.74 25.81
CA PHE A 16 -13.75 8.46 24.68
C PHE A 16 -15.04 9.09 25.17
N GLY A 17 -15.06 10.42 25.27
CA GLY A 17 -16.27 11.17 25.60
C GLY A 17 -17.30 10.98 24.50
N GLU A 18 -18.55 10.70 24.88
CA GLU A 18 -19.70 10.85 23.99
C GLU A 18 -19.75 12.31 23.54
N ALA A 19 -19.53 12.56 22.25
CA ALA A 19 -19.65 13.89 21.67
C ALA A 19 -21.08 14.40 21.91
N LYS A 20 -21.21 15.64 22.39
CA LYS A 20 -22.53 16.23 22.67
C LYS A 20 -23.27 16.47 21.35
N GLN A 21 -24.56 16.18 21.36
CA GLN A 21 -25.45 16.27 20.20
C GLN A 21 -25.46 17.67 19.53
N ASP A 22 -25.11 18.72 20.27
CA ASP A 22 -25.01 20.10 19.79
C ASP A 22 -23.73 20.39 18.96
N GLU A 23 -22.66 19.59 19.11
CA GLU A 23 -21.44 19.70 18.28
C GLU A 23 -21.61 19.05 16.89
N LEU A 24 -22.58 18.15 16.73
CA LEU A 24 -22.88 17.51 15.44
C LEU A 24 -23.63 18.44 14.47
N GLU A 25 -24.41 19.42 14.94
CA GLU A 25 -25.22 20.27 14.05
C GLU A 25 -24.42 21.39 13.36
N LEU A 26 -23.29 21.82 13.94
CA LEU A 26 -22.38 22.84 13.36
C LEU A 26 -21.45 22.28 12.27
N ASP A 27 -21.26 20.96 12.21
CA ASP A 27 -20.30 20.30 11.31
C ASP A 27 -20.91 19.91 9.94
N ILE A 28 -22.23 19.74 9.87
CA ILE A 28 -22.91 19.28 8.65
C ILE A 28 -22.75 20.25 7.46
N PRO A 29 -23.07 21.55 7.59
CA PRO A 29 -22.98 22.47 6.47
C PRO A 29 -21.54 22.64 5.96
N HIS A 30 -20.57 22.70 6.88
CA HIS A 30 -19.17 22.93 6.53
C HIS A 30 -18.59 21.77 5.73
N ALA A 31 -18.86 20.54 6.15
CA ALA A 31 -18.28 19.43 5.44
C ALA A 31 -19.12 19.06 4.17
N ILE A 32 -20.40 19.42 4.05
CA ILE A 32 -21.12 19.43 2.74
C ILE A 32 -20.40 20.38 1.78
N GLU A 33 -20.06 21.59 2.24
CA GLU A 33 -19.30 22.56 1.43
C GLU A 33 -17.93 22.00 1.00
N ASN A 34 -17.20 21.33 1.90
CA ASN A 34 -15.88 20.77 1.59
C ASN A 34 -15.95 19.59 0.61
N THR A 35 -16.90 18.68 0.79
CA THR A 35 -17.11 17.55 -0.15
C THR A 35 -17.55 18.06 -1.54
N GLN A 36 -18.37 19.10 -1.60
CA GLN A 36 -18.76 19.76 -2.84
C GLN A 36 -17.55 20.43 -3.53
N LYS A 37 -16.71 21.16 -2.78
CA LYS A 37 -15.45 21.75 -3.32
C LYS A 37 -14.53 20.68 -3.89
N ALA A 38 -14.36 19.55 -3.19
CA ALA A 38 -13.56 18.42 -3.69
C ALA A 38 -14.12 17.86 -5.01
N ALA A 39 -15.44 17.70 -5.08
CA ALA A 39 -16.13 17.26 -6.29
C ALA A 39 -15.93 18.22 -7.47
N ASP A 40 -16.05 19.52 -7.23
CA ASP A 40 -15.92 20.54 -8.27
C ASP A 40 -14.48 20.66 -8.78
N LEU A 41 -13.49 20.60 -7.89
CA LEU A 41 -12.08 20.59 -8.27
C LEU A 41 -11.75 19.37 -9.14
N TYR A 42 -12.15 18.18 -8.72
CA TYR A 42 -11.92 16.97 -9.51
C TYR A 42 -12.62 17.04 -10.88
N ARG A 43 -13.87 17.50 -10.93
CA ARG A 43 -14.61 17.70 -12.19
C ARG A 43 -13.98 18.71 -13.12
N SER A 44 -13.30 19.73 -12.58
CA SER A 44 -12.57 20.72 -13.38
C SER A 44 -11.26 20.18 -13.99
N GLY A 45 -10.86 18.95 -13.64
CA GLY A 45 -9.63 18.32 -14.12
C GLY A 45 -8.40 18.63 -13.28
N GLN A 46 -8.59 19.19 -12.07
CA GLN A 46 -7.50 19.42 -11.14
C GLN A 46 -6.89 18.07 -10.72
N LYS A 47 -5.58 17.93 -10.93
CA LYS A 47 -4.83 16.74 -10.49
C LYS A 47 -4.63 16.75 -8.98
N LEU A 48 -5.03 15.67 -8.33
CA LEU A 48 -4.79 15.43 -6.91
C LEU A 48 -3.33 15.05 -6.67
N TRP A 49 -2.70 14.40 -7.66
CA TRP A 49 -1.34 13.91 -7.57
C TRP A 49 -0.44 14.47 -8.69
N ILE A 50 0.79 14.81 -8.33
CA ILE A 50 1.82 15.24 -9.27
C ILE A 50 3.11 14.51 -8.92
N ALA A 51 3.88 14.07 -9.93
CA ALA A 51 5.12 13.31 -9.71
C ALA A 51 6.11 14.04 -8.78
N SER A 52 6.31 15.34 -8.98
CA SER A 52 7.20 16.15 -8.14
C SER A 52 6.75 16.25 -6.69
N ASP A 53 5.44 16.19 -6.41
CA ASP A 53 4.95 16.13 -5.03
C ASP A 53 5.32 14.81 -4.37
N LEU A 54 5.23 13.69 -5.10
CA LEU A 54 5.57 12.38 -4.57
C LEU A 54 7.07 12.23 -4.32
N GLU A 55 7.91 12.77 -5.20
CA GLU A 55 9.35 12.88 -4.97
C GLU A 55 9.66 13.71 -3.72
N ARG A 56 9.01 14.86 -3.59
CA ARG A 56 9.16 15.74 -2.43
C ARG A 56 8.71 15.05 -1.15
N ILE A 57 7.56 14.37 -1.14
CA ILE A 57 7.05 13.62 0.02
C ILE A 57 8.10 12.59 0.45
N GLU A 58 8.57 11.77 -0.47
CA GLU A 58 9.57 10.75 -0.16
C GLU A 58 10.85 11.38 0.41
N TYR A 59 11.32 12.46 -0.20
CA TYR A 59 12.49 13.19 0.25
C TYR A 59 12.30 13.76 1.67
N GLU A 60 11.20 14.47 1.93
CA GLU A 60 10.93 15.09 3.22
C GLU A 60 10.84 14.02 4.33
N LEU A 61 10.17 12.90 4.07
CA LEU A 61 10.03 11.81 5.05
C LEU A 61 11.35 11.08 5.31
N ALA A 62 12.18 10.88 4.28
CA ALA A 62 13.52 10.32 4.43
C ALA A 62 14.45 11.22 5.27
N HIS A 63 14.29 12.55 5.19
CA HIS A 63 15.06 13.53 5.94
C HIS A 63 14.32 14.04 7.18
N CYS A 64 13.41 13.25 7.74
CA CYS A 64 12.60 13.64 8.89
C CYS A 64 13.41 14.01 10.16
N LYS A 65 14.68 13.65 10.29
CA LYS A 65 15.49 14.11 11.44
C LYS A 65 15.95 15.57 11.29
N ASP A 66 16.12 16.01 10.05
CA ASP A 66 16.80 17.26 9.70
C ASP A 66 15.80 18.36 9.27
N MET A 67 14.53 18.01 9.12
CA MET A 67 13.47 18.90 8.64
C MET A 67 12.56 19.35 9.79
N PRO A 68 12.42 20.67 10.07
CA PRO A 68 11.57 21.15 11.18
C PRO A 68 10.06 21.00 10.91
N SER A 69 9.67 20.86 9.64
CA SER A 69 8.29 20.73 9.21
C SER A 69 8.18 19.97 7.90
N PHE A 70 7.02 19.37 7.68
CA PHE A 70 6.62 18.78 6.40
C PHE A 70 5.70 19.73 5.65
N THR A 71 5.77 19.70 4.32
CA THR A 71 4.82 20.40 3.46
C THR A 71 3.72 19.41 3.08
N ILE A 72 2.46 19.72 3.37
CA ILE A 72 1.29 18.93 2.94
C ILE A 72 0.53 19.71 1.87
N ARG A 73 0.25 19.06 0.73
CA ARG A 73 -0.53 19.65 -0.36
C ARG A 73 -2.03 19.41 -0.16
N ARG A 74 -2.81 20.44 -0.43
CA ARG A 74 -4.27 20.42 -0.47
C ARG A 74 -4.77 20.13 -1.89
N ILE A 75 -6.01 19.68 -2.03
CA ILE A 75 -6.60 19.30 -3.32
C ILE A 75 -6.80 20.50 -4.26
N ASP A 76 -6.91 21.71 -3.70
CA ASP A 76 -6.93 22.98 -4.44
C ASP A 76 -5.54 23.38 -4.96
N GLY A 77 -4.51 22.59 -4.64
CA GLY A 77 -3.12 22.84 -5.01
C GLY A 77 -2.33 23.69 -4.03
N SER A 78 -2.98 24.31 -3.03
CA SER A 78 -2.29 25.06 -1.97
C SER A 78 -1.51 24.12 -1.05
N THR A 79 -0.59 24.67 -0.25
CA THR A 79 0.21 23.88 0.69
C THR A 79 0.11 24.41 2.12
N VAL A 80 0.30 23.52 3.08
CA VAL A 80 0.40 23.85 4.50
C VAL A 80 1.69 23.26 5.08
N SER A 81 2.27 23.97 6.04
CA SER A 81 3.41 23.47 6.81
C SER A 81 2.91 22.79 8.09
N VAL A 82 3.35 21.56 8.33
CA VAL A 82 3.02 20.78 9.53
C VAL A 82 4.29 20.52 10.33
N LYS A 83 4.25 20.83 11.62
CA LYS A 83 5.39 20.65 12.52
C LYS A 83 5.82 19.18 12.56
N ASN A 84 7.13 18.94 12.43
CA ASN A 84 7.68 17.60 12.53
C ASN A 84 8.02 17.25 14.00
N PRO A 85 7.41 16.20 14.58
CA PRO A 85 7.70 15.79 15.96
C PRO A 85 9.09 15.15 16.12
N MET A 86 9.72 14.66 15.05
CA MET A 86 11.01 13.95 15.09
C MET A 86 12.22 14.84 14.76
N TYR A 87 12.00 16.14 14.51
CA TYR A 87 13.08 17.08 14.23
C TYR A 87 14.08 17.15 15.40
N GLY A 88 15.37 16.91 15.12
CA GLY A 88 16.44 16.94 16.11
C GLY A 88 16.46 15.75 17.08
N VAL A 89 15.62 14.74 16.89
CA VAL A 89 15.63 13.52 17.71
C VAL A 89 16.77 12.60 17.24
N ALA A 90 17.73 12.31 18.12
CA ALA A 90 18.92 11.51 17.77
C ALA A 90 18.58 10.08 17.30
N ASN A 91 17.77 9.37 18.10
CA ASN A 91 17.39 7.98 17.89
C ASN A 91 15.86 7.84 17.86
N PRO A 92 15.18 8.27 16.78
CA PRO A 92 13.74 8.19 16.70
C PRO A 92 13.32 6.73 16.56
N ILE A 93 12.34 6.35 17.39
CA ILE A 93 11.64 5.07 17.28
C ILE A 93 10.39 5.17 16.41
N TRP A 94 10.13 6.35 15.82
CA TRP A 94 8.97 6.61 14.98
C TRP A 94 9.42 6.80 13.54
N LYS A 95 8.98 5.91 12.66
CA LYS A 95 9.20 5.99 11.22
C LYS A 95 7.98 6.64 10.55
N PRO A 96 8.16 7.73 9.80
CA PRO A 96 7.04 8.32 9.06
C PRO A 96 6.74 7.52 7.80
N SER A 97 5.47 7.47 7.42
CA SER A 97 4.99 6.97 6.12
C SER A 97 3.83 7.82 5.62
N VAL A 98 3.54 7.77 4.32
CA VAL A 98 2.41 8.47 3.73
C VAL A 98 1.16 7.61 3.72
N THR A 99 0.02 8.21 4.08
CA THR A 99 -1.31 7.65 3.85
C THR A 99 -2.01 8.51 2.80
N PHE A 100 -2.21 7.96 1.61
CA PHE A 100 -2.90 8.64 0.51
C PHE A 100 -4.42 8.70 0.76
N GLN A 101 -5.03 9.82 0.40
CA GLN A 101 -6.48 9.99 0.40
C GLN A 101 -7.00 9.90 -1.03
N ASP A 102 -8.06 9.14 -1.24
CA ASP A 102 -8.69 9.02 -2.55
C ASP A 102 -9.82 10.03 -2.73
N TYR A 103 -10.25 10.25 -3.97
CA TYR A 103 -11.33 11.18 -4.27
C TYR A 103 -12.65 10.79 -3.58
N TRP A 104 -12.91 9.50 -3.44
CA TRP A 104 -14.14 9.02 -2.81
C TRP A 104 -14.13 9.30 -1.32
N TYR A 105 -13.03 9.08 -0.62
CA TYR A 105 -12.85 9.46 0.78
C TYR A 105 -13.08 10.97 0.99
N LEU A 106 -12.64 11.79 0.05
CA LEU A 106 -12.81 13.25 0.09
C LEU A 106 -14.23 13.73 -0.23
N THR A 107 -15.06 12.88 -0.86
CA THR A 107 -16.43 13.24 -1.29
C THR A 107 -17.52 12.43 -0.57
N GLU A 108 -17.16 11.36 0.13
CA GLU A 108 -18.09 10.54 0.91
C GLU A 108 -18.35 11.15 2.28
N TRP A 109 -19.50 11.81 2.37
CA TRP A 109 -20.07 12.30 3.62
C TRP A 109 -20.16 11.22 4.71
N GLY A 110 -20.42 9.97 4.33
CA GLY A 110 -21.07 8.99 5.21
C GLY A 110 -20.36 7.65 5.47
N ASN A 111 -19.16 7.36 4.96
CA ASN A 111 -18.58 6.02 5.14
C ASN A 111 -17.11 5.99 5.58
N ARG A 112 -16.91 5.29 6.72
CA ARG A 112 -15.66 4.73 7.26
C ARG A 112 -14.50 5.70 7.59
N SER A 113 -14.73 6.57 8.58
CA SER A 113 -13.87 6.64 9.78
C SER A 113 -14.40 7.70 10.78
N ALA A 114 -15.45 7.33 11.51
CA ALA A 114 -15.87 8.05 12.73
C ALA A 114 -14.73 8.27 13.77
N PRO A 115 -13.66 7.46 13.87
CA PRO A 115 -12.58 7.72 14.83
C PRO A 115 -11.61 8.85 14.43
N LEU A 116 -11.48 9.17 13.13
CA LEU A 116 -10.63 10.29 12.68
C LEU A 116 -11.39 11.62 12.78
N ARG A 117 -12.71 11.60 12.63
CA ARG A 117 -13.57 12.78 12.72
C ARG A 117 -13.67 13.32 14.15
N SER A 118 -13.62 12.47 15.18
CA SER A 118 -13.63 12.93 16.58
C SER A 118 -12.31 13.56 17.06
N VAL A 119 -11.22 13.43 16.29
CA VAL A 119 -9.90 14.03 16.57
C VAL A 119 -9.62 15.25 15.70
N LEU A 120 -10.44 15.52 14.68
CA LEU A 120 -10.29 16.64 13.77
C LEU A 120 -11.52 17.58 13.84
N PRO A 121 -11.65 18.40 14.89
CA PRO A 121 -12.69 19.42 14.94
C PRO A 121 -12.41 20.56 13.93
N ASP A 122 -13.50 21.12 13.40
CA ASP A 122 -13.65 22.46 12.83
C ASP A 122 -12.94 22.85 11.53
N SER A 123 -12.30 21.94 10.79
CA SER A 123 -11.68 22.34 9.50
C SER A 123 -11.29 21.20 8.57
N PHE A 124 -12.15 20.21 8.29
CA PHE A 124 -11.84 19.03 7.44
C PHE A 124 -11.00 19.42 6.21
N PRO A 125 -9.68 19.24 6.23
CA PRO A 125 -8.86 19.82 5.19
C PRO A 125 -8.89 18.86 4.03
N CYS A 126 -9.17 19.43 2.88
CA CYS A 126 -8.94 18.90 1.57
C CYS A 126 -7.46 18.52 1.35
N TYR A 127 -6.85 17.59 2.10
CA TYR A 127 -5.47 17.13 1.90
C TYR A 127 -5.45 15.93 0.95
N SER A 128 -4.49 15.91 0.02
CA SER A 128 -4.30 14.72 -0.80
C SER A 128 -3.72 13.56 0.01
N TYR A 129 -2.90 13.82 1.03
CA TYR A 129 -2.31 12.78 1.89
C TYR A 129 -2.15 13.23 3.34
N LEU A 130 -1.92 12.25 4.21
CA LEU A 130 -1.55 12.42 5.61
C LEU A 130 -0.19 11.76 5.89
N ILE A 131 0.46 12.20 6.96
CA ILE A 131 1.67 11.57 7.49
C ILE A 131 1.26 10.64 8.63
N ASN A 132 1.50 9.36 8.45
CA ASN A 132 1.35 8.34 9.47
C ASN A 132 2.69 8.08 10.17
N TRP A 133 2.63 7.64 11.43
CA TRP A 133 3.81 7.35 12.24
C TRP A 133 3.74 5.94 12.78
N GLU A 134 4.77 5.14 12.50
CA GLU A 134 4.89 3.77 12.98
C GLU A 134 5.99 3.68 14.04
N ASN A 135 5.69 3.06 15.18
CA ASN A 135 6.70 2.78 16.19
C ASN A 135 7.50 1.52 15.80
N THR A 136 8.80 1.68 15.53
CA THR A 136 9.66 0.59 15.04
C THR A 136 10.35 -0.19 16.15
N THR A 137 10.28 0.24 17.42
CA THR A 137 10.99 -0.40 18.55
C THR A 137 10.81 -1.91 18.56
N LEU A 138 9.59 -2.36 18.29
CA LEU A 138 9.24 -3.76 18.28
C LEU A 138 9.84 -4.53 17.11
N MET A 139 9.79 -3.92 15.93
CA MET A 139 10.29 -4.52 14.70
C MET A 139 11.81 -4.59 14.72
N ASP A 140 12.45 -3.56 15.24
CA ASP A 140 13.90 -3.49 15.41
C ASP A 140 14.42 -4.59 16.36
N PHE A 141 13.63 -4.96 17.38
CA PHE A 141 13.94 -6.08 18.26
C PHE A 141 13.79 -7.47 17.58
N ILE A 142 12.79 -7.64 16.71
CA ILE A 142 12.48 -8.95 16.10
C ILE A 142 13.42 -9.29 14.93
N ASN A 143 14.08 -8.30 14.32
CA ASN A 143 14.92 -8.44 13.12
C ASN A 143 16.09 -9.46 13.21
N ASP A 144 16.33 -10.09 14.35
CA ASP A 144 17.38 -11.10 14.56
C ASP A 144 16.89 -12.56 14.40
N GLU A 145 15.59 -12.81 14.26
CA GLU A 145 15.00 -14.17 14.22
C GLU A 145 14.27 -14.53 12.91
N ASP A 146 14.49 -13.77 11.82
CA ASP A 146 13.79 -14.07 10.56
C ASP A 146 14.15 -15.50 10.06
N PRO A 147 13.15 -16.32 9.66
CA PRO A 147 13.38 -17.67 9.14
C PRO A 147 14.20 -17.63 7.83
N PRO A 148 14.62 -18.78 7.25
CA PRO A 148 15.40 -18.80 6.00
C PRO A 148 14.55 -18.34 4.80
N LEU A 149 14.33 -17.02 4.70
CA LEU A 149 13.48 -16.38 3.69
C LEU A 149 13.99 -16.67 2.27
N ASP A 150 15.32 -16.73 2.09
CA ASP A 150 15.97 -17.10 0.82
C ASP A 150 15.50 -18.49 0.33
N THR A 151 15.47 -19.49 1.23
CA THR A 151 15.05 -20.85 0.90
C THR A 151 13.57 -20.91 0.50
N HIS A 152 12.69 -20.23 1.23
CA HIS A 152 11.26 -20.17 0.90
C HIS A 152 11.00 -19.47 -0.43
N PHE A 153 11.73 -18.39 -0.71
CA PHE A 153 11.62 -17.66 -1.96
C PHE A 153 12.01 -18.55 -3.16
N GLU A 154 13.16 -19.22 -3.07
CA GLU A 154 13.67 -20.09 -4.13
C GLU A 154 12.78 -21.32 -4.35
N LEU A 155 12.30 -21.97 -3.28
CA LEU A 155 11.34 -23.07 -3.41
C LEU A 155 10.05 -22.62 -4.08
N THR A 156 9.53 -21.45 -3.71
CA THR A 156 8.30 -20.91 -4.32
C THR A 156 8.51 -20.56 -5.78
N LYS A 157 9.68 -20.03 -6.14
CA LYS A 157 10.07 -19.79 -7.54
C LYS A 157 10.04 -21.07 -8.37
N GLN A 158 10.65 -22.14 -7.88
CA GLN A 158 10.65 -23.44 -8.58
C GLN A 158 9.24 -24.01 -8.72
N ILE A 159 8.40 -23.90 -7.68
CA ILE A 159 7.00 -24.34 -7.72
C ILE A 159 6.21 -23.52 -8.75
N TRP A 160 6.35 -22.19 -8.71
CA TRP A 160 5.69 -21.28 -9.65
C TRP A 160 6.08 -21.58 -11.08
N ASP A 161 7.38 -21.70 -11.37
CA ASP A 161 7.89 -21.91 -12.74
C ASP A 161 7.40 -23.21 -13.37
N ARG A 162 7.13 -24.24 -12.56
CA ARG A 162 6.58 -25.53 -13.01
C ARG A 162 5.04 -25.55 -13.05
N SER A 163 4.40 -24.48 -12.62
CA SER A 163 2.94 -24.43 -12.53
C SER A 163 2.29 -24.11 -13.88
N SER A 164 1.13 -24.71 -14.12
CA SER A 164 0.28 -24.37 -15.27
C SER A 164 -0.17 -22.91 -15.27
N SER A 165 -0.24 -22.29 -14.08
CA SER A 165 -0.58 -20.87 -13.90
C SER A 165 0.51 -19.95 -14.46
N CYS A 166 1.79 -20.27 -14.23
CA CYS A 166 2.91 -19.54 -14.80
C CYS A 166 2.94 -19.66 -16.32
N ASP A 167 2.78 -20.87 -16.87
CA ASP A 167 2.72 -21.08 -18.32
C ASP A 167 1.54 -20.36 -18.99
N TRP A 168 0.39 -20.35 -18.32
CA TRP A 168 -0.77 -19.61 -18.78
C TRP A 168 -0.49 -18.10 -18.77
N LEU A 169 0.09 -17.57 -17.68
CA LEU A 169 0.42 -16.16 -17.56
C LEU A 169 1.41 -15.73 -18.64
N LYS A 170 2.50 -16.49 -18.86
CA LYS A 170 3.49 -16.23 -19.90
C LYS A 170 2.84 -16.09 -21.28
N ARG A 171 1.97 -17.03 -21.65
CA ARG A 171 1.24 -16.98 -22.93
C ARG A 171 0.33 -15.77 -23.03
N LYS A 172 -0.39 -15.43 -21.97
CA LYS A 172 -1.29 -14.27 -21.96
C LYS A 172 -0.53 -12.96 -22.06
N LEU A 173 0.55 -12.80 -21.31
CA LEU A 173 1.43 -11.64 -21.37
C LEU A 173 2.05 -11.50 -22.76
N ALA A 174 2.52 -12.58 -23.38
CA ALA A 174 3.07 -12.52 -24.73
C ALA A 174 2.06 -11.98 -25.77
N THR A 175 0.79 -12.42 -25.67
CA THR A 175 -0.29 -11.90 -26.53
C THR A 175 -0.62 -10.44 -26.24
N VAL A 176 -0.64 -10.06 -24.95
CA VAL A 176 -1.07 -8.74 -24.48
C VAL A 176 -0.02 -7.66 -24.73
N LEU A 177 1.24 -7.97 -24.42
CA LEU A 177 2.35 -7.03 -24.53
C LEU A 177 2.68 -6.73 -26.00
N GLY A 178 2.57 -7.73 -26.88
CA GLY A 178 2.94 -7.56 -28.29
C GLY A 178 4.35 -6.98 -28.42
N ALA A 179 4.48 -5.87 -29.14
CA ALA A 179 5.74 -5.11 -29.30
C ALA A 179 5.80 -3.84 -28.42
N ARG A 180 4.97 -3.74 -27.37
CA ARG A 180 5.01 -2.58 -26.47
C ARG A 180 6.31 -2.58 -25.68
N LYS A 181 6.98 -1.44 -25.64
CA LYS A 181 8.17 -1.25 -24.83
C LYS A 181 7.79 -1.08 -23.36
N ILE A 182 8.31 -1.95 -22.51
CA ILE A 182 8.28 -1.80 -21.06
C ILE A 182 9.73 -1.76 -20.60
N THR A 183 10.15 -0.67 -19.96
CA THR A 183 11.52 -0.53 -19.44
C THR A 183 11.60 -0.84 -17.96
N LYS A 184 10.48 -0.69 -17.23
CA LYS A 184 10.41 -0.91 -15.79
C LYS A 184 9.06 -1.44 -15.35
N LEU A 185 9.07 -2.30 -14.34
CA LEU A 185 7.91 -2.81 -13.64
C LEU A 185 7.90 -2.25 -12.21
N LEU A 186 6.88 -1.48 -11.85
CA LEU A 186 6.70 -0.94 -10.51
C LEU A 186 5.66 -1.75 -9.75
N CYS A 187 6.11 -2.40 -8.67
CA CYS A 187 5.28 -3.25 -7.83
C CYS A 187 4.91 -2.54 -6.53
N PHE A 188 3.62 -2.49 -6.20
CA PHE A 188 3.12 -1.85 -4.99
C PHE A 188 2.35 -2.82 -4.10
N ALA A 189 2.59 -2.76 -2.79
CA ALA A 189 1.87 -3.52 -1.79
C ALA A 189 1.91 -5.04 -2.03
N LEU A 190 3.07 -5.58 -2.43
CA LEU A 190 3.22 -7.04 -2.61
C LEU A 190 3.29 -7.79 -1.26
N GLY A 191 3.41 -7.07 -0.14
CA GLY A 191 3.49 -7.61 1.21
C GLY A 191 4.90 -8.05 1.59
N THR A 192 5.22 -7.99 2.87
CA THR A 192 6.51 -8.46 3.41
C THR A 192 6.59 -9.98 3.40
N ILE A 193 7.71 -10.52 2.91
CA ILE A 193 7.96 -11.98 2.88
C ILE A 193 8.28 -12.50 4.29
N ALA A 194 8.76 -11.62 5.17
CA ALA A 194 8.96 -11.95 6.58
C ALA A 194 7.60 -12.26 7.22
N PHE A 195 7.57 -13.23 8.13
CA PHE A 195 6.31 -13.60 8.79
C PHE A 195 5.73 -12.38 9.52
N PRO A 196 4.41 -12.16 9.41
CA PRO A 196 3.73 -11.19 10.24
C PRO A 196 4.04 -11.52 11.70
N SER A 197 4.54 -10.54 12.44
CA SER A 197 4.66 -10.66 13.89
C SER A 197 3.29 -10.40 14.52
N ASP A 198 2.25 -11.15 14.10
CA ASP A 198 0.96 -11.05 14.78
C ASP A 198 1.11 -11.66 16.16
N ARG A 199 0.82 -10.83 17.17
CA ARG A 199 1.00 -11.11 18.59
C ARG A 199 -0.30 -11.36 19.30
N SER A 200 -1.42 -11.53 18.58
CA SER A 200 -2.64 -12.03 19.21
C SER A 200 -2.30 -13.35 19.89
N THR A 201 -2.20 -13.34 21.23
CA THR A 201 -2.03 -14.57 22.02
C THR A 201 -3.33 -15.35 21.86
N PRO A 202 -3.33 -16.45 21.11
CA PRO A 202 -4.53 -17.21 20.85
C PRO A 202 -5.00 -17.80 22.16
N LYS A 203 -6.31 -17.73 22.38
CA LYS A 203 -6.93 -18.10 23.65
C LYS A 203 -7.02 -19.62 23.79
N ASN A 204 -6.86 -20.35 22.68
CA ASN A 204 -6.91 -21.81 22.64
C ASN A 204 -6.19 -22.36 21.39
N GLU A 205 -5.99 -23.67 21.37
CA GLU A 205 -5.32 -24.41 20.29
C GLU A 205 -6.03 -24.29 18.93
N LYS A 206 -7.36 -24.26 18.90
CA LYS A 206 -8.12 -24.10 17.66
C LYS A 206 -7.85 -22.73 17.02
N GLU A 207 -7.86 -21.67 17.81
CA GLU A 207 -7.54 -20.31 17.37
C GLU A 207 -6.07 -20.22 16.89
N TRP A 208 -5.13 -20.90 17.56
CA TRP A 208 -3.75 -21.03 17.07
C TRP A 208 -3.68 -21.64 15.66
N TYR A 209 -4.39 -22.75 15.43
CA TYR A 209 -4.40 -23.41 14.12
C TYR A 209 -5.03 -22.53 13.04
N GLU A 210 -6.14 -21.85 13.33
CA GLU A 210 -6.80 -20.93 12.40
C GLU A 210 -5.86 -19.78 12.01
N ILE A 211 -5.24 -19.13 13.00
CA ILE A 211 -4.23 -18.07 12.77
C ILE A 211 -3.05 -18.59 11.95
N LEU A 212 -2.50 -19.75 12.29
CA LEU A 212 -1.36 -20.33 11.58
C LEU A 212 -1.71 -20.61 10.11
N VAL A 213 -2.89 -21.18 9.86
CA VAL A 213 -3.36 -21.48 8.51
C VAL A 213 -3.49 -20.19 7.71
N ASP A 214 -4.10 -19.15 8.26
CA ASP A 214 -4.27 -17.86 7.58
C ASP A 214 -2.91 -17.19 7.28
N LEU A 215 -1.98 -17.21 8.24
CA LEU A 215 -0.62 -16.67 8.05
C LEU A 215 0.13 -17.39 6.93
N LEU A 216 0.03 -18.72 6.86
CA LEU A 216 0.65 -19.51 5.79
C LEU A 216 0.01 -19.22 4.42
N HIS A 217 -1.31 -19.06 4.36
CA HIS A 217 -2.01 -18.68 3.13
C HIS A 217 -1.58 -17.29 2.66
N GLN A 218 -1.52 -16.32 3.57
CA GLN A 218 -1.08 -14.96 3.27
C GLN A 218 0.37 -14.95 2.78
N GLN A 219 1.28 -15.64 3.45
CA GLN A 219 2.68 -15.74 3.03
C GLN A 219 2.82 -16.34 1.63
N LYS A 220 2.06 -17.41 1.34
CA LYS A 220 2.03 -18.04 0.02
C LYS A 220 1.58 -17.04 -1.05
N GLN A 221 0.53 -16.26 -0.80
CA GLN A 221 0.05 -15.23 -1.72
C GLN A 221 1.10 -14.13 -1.98
N ILE A 222 1.76 -13.66 -0.91
CA ILE A 222 2.83 -12.68 -0.97
C ILE A 222 3.97 -13.18 -1.85
N LEU A 223 4.47 -14.40 -1.61
CA LEU A 223 5.55 -14.99 -2.40
C LEU A 223 5.15 -15.15 -3.88
N PHE A 224 3.93 -15.64 -4.17
CA PHE A 224 3.45 -15.75 -5.54
C PHE A 224 3.30 -14.40 -6.25
N ALA A 225 2.94 -13.33 -5.54
CA ALA A 225 2.90 -12.00 -6.12
C ALA A 225 4.30 -11.59 -6.62
N HIS A 226 5.35 -11.83 -5.83
CA HIS A 226 6.73 -11.57 -6.29
C HIS A 226 7.13 -12.46 -7.47
N MET A 227 6.73 -13.72 -7.51
CA MET A 227 6.98 -14.60 -8.68
C MET A 227 6.26 -14.11 -9.95
N LEU A 228 5.04 -13.61 -9.79
CA LEU A 228 4.27 -13.01 -10.86
C LEU A 228 4.99 -11.77 -11.42
N ALA A 229 5.49 -10.89 -10.54
CA ALA A 229 6.25 -9.71 -10.93
C ALA A 229 7.48 -10.08 -11.77
N LEU A 230 8.28 -11.04 -11.30
CA LEU A 230 9.45 -11.55 -12.05
C LEU A 230 9.06 -12.14 -13.41
N THR A 231 7.92 -12.85 -13.47
CA THR A 231 7.41 -13.40 -14.73
C THR A 231 6.99 -12.30 -15.70
N VAL A 232 6.35 -11.24 -15.22
CA VAL A 232 5.96 -10.08 -16.04
C VAL A 232 7.19 -9.41 -16.62
N ALA A 233 8.20 -9.14 -15.79
CA ALA A 233 9.45 -8.54 -16.23
C ALA A 233 10.18 -9.40 -17.27
N ALA A 234 10.28 -10.72 -17.02
CA ALA A 234 10.93 -11.64 -17.95
C ALA A 234 10.24 -11.70 -19.32
N VAL A 235 8.90 -11.76 -19.35
CA VAL A 235 8.14 -11.81 -20.61
C VAL A 235 8.22 -10.46 -21.34
N ALA A 236 8.14 -9.35 -20.62
CA ALA A 236 8.28 -8.02 -21.20
C ALA A 236 9.68 -7.78 -21.79
N GLY A 237 10.72 -8.21 -21.10
CA GLY A 237 12.08 -8.12 -21.60
C GLY A 237 12.31 -9.00 -22.81
N ALA A 238 11.81 -10.25 -22.79
CA ALA A 238 11.90 -11.15 -23.94
C ALA A 238 11.19 -10.60 -25.20
N ALA A 239 10.11 -9.84 -25.04
CA ALA A 239 9.36 -9.24 -26.16
C ALA A 239 10.14 -8.14 -26.89
N THR A 240 11.09 -7.48 -26.21
CA THR A 240 11.85 -6.34 -26.74
C THR A 240 13.35 -6.63 -26.90
N GLY A 241 13.86 -7.70 -26.28
CA GLY A 241 15.28 -7.98 -26.17
C GLY A 241 16.02 -7.09 -25.17
N GLU A 242 15.29 -6.27 -24.39
CA GLU A 242 15.85 -5.38 -23.36
C GLU A 242 15.58 -5.95 -21.96
N GLU A 243 16.42 -5.62 -20.98
CA GLU A 243 16.16 -5.95 -19.57
C GLU A 243 15.12 -4.99 -18.98
N VAL A 244 14.24 -5.51 -18.12
CA VAL A 244 13.20 -4.72 -17.44
C VAL A 244 13.58 -4.55 -15.98
N GLU A 245 13.76 -3.31 -15.54
CA GLU A 245 14.01 -3.00 -14.14
C GLU A 245 12.78 -3.33 -13.28
N VAL A 246 12.95 -4.10 -12.21
CA VAL A 246 11.83 -4.46 -11.32
C VAL A 246 11.95 -3.69 -10.03
N PHE A 247 11.03 -2.77 -9.78
CA PHE A 247 10.94 -2.01 -8.54
C PHE A 247 9.87 -2.60 -7.64
N ALA A 248 10.15 -2.69 -6.34
CA ALA A 248 9.15 -3.06 -5.34
C ALA A 248 9.06 -2.00 -4.24
N GLN A 249 7.82 -1.60 -3.93
CA GLN A 249 7.52 -0.66 -2.86
C GLN A 249 6.47 -1.26 -1.93
N ASP A 250 6.88 -1.47 -0.70
CA ASP A 250 5.99 -1.78 0.42
C ASP A 250 6.62 -1.21 1.70
N PRO A 251 5.97 -0.26 2.40
CA PRO A 251 6.48 0.28 3.65
C PRO A 251 6.74 -0.79 4.72
N ALA A 252 6.07 -1.95 4.65
CA ALA A 252 6.25 -3.06 5.58
C ALA A 252 7.50 -3.92 5.30
N TYR A 253 8.26 -3.65 4.23
CA TYR A 253 9.49 -4.39 3.94
C TYR A 253 10.55 -4.19 5.03
N ARG A 254 10.86 -5.28 5.71
CA ARG A 254 11.97 -5.38 6.67
C ARG A 254 13.30 -5.62 5.97
N ARG A 255 14.41 -5.40 6.68
CA ARG A 255 15.78 -5.59 6.17
C ARG A 255 15.99 -6.96 5.53
N ALA A 256 15.59 -8.05 6.19
CA ALA A 256 15.74 -9.39 5.63
C ALA A 256 14.94 -9.58 4.33
N CYS A 257 13.70 -9.06 4.29
CA CYS A 257 12.88 -9.07 3.08
C CYS A 257 13.56 -8.30 1.94
N LYS A 258 14.06 -7.09 2.19
CA LYS A 258 14.79 -6.28 1.20
C LYS A 258 15.99 -7.05 0.63
N ASN A 259 16.80 -7.66 1.50
CA ASN A 259 17.96 -8.44 1.08
C ASN A 259 17.58 -9.61 0.15
N VAL A 260 16.50 -10.35 0.45
CA VAL A 260 16.03 -11.44 -0.41
C VAL A 260 15.55 -10.90 -1.76
N LEU A 261 14.78 -9.81 -1.75
CA LEU A 261 14.26 -9.19 -2.97
C LEU A 261 15.39 -8.68 -3.87
N GLU A 262 16.37 -7.98 -3.31
CA GLU A 262 17.52 -7.44 -4.03
C GLU A 262 18.38 -8.54 -4.66
N LYS A 263 18.65 -9.63 -3.92
CA LYS A 263 19.35 -10.81 -4.47
C LYS A 263 18.61 -11.45 -5.66
N ASN A 264 17.30 -11.24 -5.75
CA ASN A 264 16.44 -11.84 -6.76
C ASN A 264 15.99 -10.86 -7.86
N GLY A 265 16.70 -9.73 -8.01
CA GLY A 265 16.52 -8.82 -9.14
C GLY A 265 15.49 -7.71 -8.93
N PHE A 266 15.04 -7.50 -7.69
CA PHE A 266 14.23 -6.33 -7.34
C PHE A 266 15.10 -5.17 -6.88
N SER A 267 14.68 -3.95 -7.18
CA SER A 267 15.14 -2.73 -6.51
C SER A 267 14.06 -2.27 -5.54
N VAL A 268 14.31 -2.36 -4.23
CA VAL A 268 13.36 -1.86 -3.23
C VAL A 268 13.47 -0.34 -3.14
N ILE A 269 12.34 0.36 -3.31
CA ILE A 269 12.28 1.82 -3.34
C ILE A 269 11.09 2.35 -2.54
N GLY A 270 11.05 3.67 -2.30
CA GLY A 270 9.87 4.34 -1.75
C GLY A 270 9.56 3.88 -0.32
N GLU A 271 10.57 3.83 0.54
CA GLU A 271 10.45 3.35 1.92
C GLU A 271 9.37 4.05 2.75
N HIS A 272 9.02 5.28 2.37
CA HIS A 272 8.01 6.09 3.02
C HIS A 272 6.67 6.09 2.29
N GLY A 273 6.57 5.37 1.17
CA GLY A 273 5.33 5.07 0.46
C GLY A 273 5.04 5.92 -0.78
N ALA A 274 5.86 6.92 -1.12
CA ALA A 274 5.61 7.80 -2.27
C ALA A 274 6.59 7.61 -3.43
N GLY A 275 7.85 7.28 -3.17
CA GLY A 275 8.95 7.38 -4.14
C GLY A 275 8.85 6.46 -5.37
N GLY A 276 8.17 5.33 -5.28
CA GLY A 276 7.91 4.47 -6.44
C GLY A 276 6.81 5.01 -7.34
N LEU A 277 5.81 5.69 -6.79
CA LEU A 277 4.72 6.27 -7.58
C LEU A 277 5.20 7.40 -8.49
N SER A 278 6.20 8.18 -8.06
CA SER A 278 6.78 9.24 -8.89
C SER A 278 7.56 8.73 -10.11
N LYS A 279 7.97 7.47 -10.11
CA LYS A 279 8.76 6.87 -11.21
C LYS A 279 7.89 6.34 -12.34
N ILE A 280 6.56 6.38 -12.23
CA ILE A 280 5.64 5.86 -13.24
C ILE A 280 5.69 6.75 -14.49
N ASP A 281 5.86 6.12 -15.65
CA ASP A 281 5.81 6.76 -16.96
C ASP A 281 5.08 5.87 -18.00
N ASP A 282 5.05 6.32 -19.25
CA ASP A 282 4.32 5.64 -20.33
C ASP A 282 4.94 4.28 -20.73
N ASN A 283 6.22 4.05 -20.43
CA ASN A 283 6.92 2.77 -20.68
C ASN A 283 6.99 1.89 -19.43
N SER A 284 6.21 2.24 -18.40
CA SER A 284 6.12 1.45 -17.18
C SER A 284 5.07 0.36 -17.29
N ALA A 285 5.31 -0.77 -16.65
CA ALA A 285 4.26 -1.65 -16.17
C ALA A 285 4.03 -1.38 -14.67
N VAL A 286 2.79 -1.39 -14.22
CA VAL A 286 2.45 -1.29 -12.80
C VAL A 286 1.78 -2.58 -12.35
N PHE A 287 2.25 -3.14 -11.25
CA PHE A 287 1.62 -4.28 -10.59
C PHE A 287 1.30 -3.92 -9.14
N TYR A 288 0.09 -4.19 -8.68
CA TYR A 288 -0.24 -3.99 -7.26
C TYR A 288 -1.15 -5.09 -6.72
N CYS A 289 -0.97 -5.41 -5.43
CA CYS A 289 -1.77 -6.39 -4.70
C CYS A 289 -2.43 -5.72 -3.50
N ASN A 290 -3.77 -5.75 -3.42
CA ASN A 290 -4.54 -5.31 -2.24
C ASN A 290 -4.08 -3.95 -1.66
N ALA A 291 -3.70 -3.02 -2.53
CA ALA A 291 -3.18 -1.73 -2.11
C ALA A 291 -4.24 -0.99 -1.29
N GLY A 292 -3.89 -0.61 -0.05
CA GLY A 292 -4.74 0.22 0.82
C GLY A 292 -4.80 1.69 0.42
N PHE A 293 -4.45 2.01 -0.82
CA PHE A 293 -4.33 3.37 -1.34
C PHE A 293 -4.73 3.42 -2.82
N PRO A 294 -5.09 4.61 -3.38
CA PRO A 294 -5.75 4.70 -4.67
C PRO A 294 -4.78 4.66 -5.86
N VAL A 295 -4.11 3.52 -6.05
CA VAL A 295 -3.12 3.31 -7.12
C VAL A 295 -3.63 3.76 -8.49
N THR A 296 -4.84 3.37 -8.87
CA THR A 296 -5.41 3.67 -10.19
C THR A 296 -5.67 5.16 -10.39
N GLN A 297 -6.07 5.88 -9.34
CA GLN A 297 -6.29 7.32 -9.38
C GLN A 297 -4.97 8.08 -9.46
N ILE A 298 -3.99 7.65 -8.67
CA ILE A 298 -2.64 8.21 -8.69
C ILE A 298 -2.01 8.03 -10.09
N ILE A 299 -2.12 6.83 -10.66
CA ILE A 299 -1.69 6.57 -12.04
C ILE A 299 -2.38 7.55 -13.00
N ALA A 300 -3.70 7.68 -12.94
CA ALA A 300 -4.44 8.55 -13.85
C ALA A 300 -3.96 10.02 -13.86
N ASP A 301 -3.46 10.50 -12.72
CA ASP A 301 -2.91 11.85 -12.56
C ASP A 301 -1.43 11.96 -13.00
N ILE A 302 -0.61 10.93 -12.76
CA ILE A 302 0.83 10.94 -13.03
C ILE A 302 1.17 10.58 -14.48
N GLY A 303 0.64 9.46 -14.98
CA GLY A 303 1.09 8.88 -16.25
C GLY A 303 0.24 7.70 -16.72
N ARG A 304 0.40 7.26 -17.96
CA ARG A 304 -0.41 6.17 -18.54
C ARG A 304 0.47 4.96 -18.83
N PRO A 305 0.78 4.13 -17.82
CA PRO A 305 1.64 2.97 -18.01
C PRO A 305 1.10 2.03 -19.10
N ALA A 306 2.02 1.40 -19.81
CA ALA A 306 1.73 0.48 -20.91
C ALA A 306 0.92 -0.75 -20.46
N LEU A 307 1.04 -1.12 -19.18
CA LEU A 307 0.35 -2.24 -18.55
C LEU A 307 0.02 -1.94 -17.08
N ILE A 308 -1.21 -2.26 -16.66
CA ILE A 308 -1.59 -2.27 -15.24
C ILE A 308 -2.13 -3.65 -14.88
N ILE A 309 -1.54 -4.26 -13.86
CA ILE A 309 -1.96 -5.51 -13.25
C ILE A 309 -2.36 -5.17 -11.82
N GLY A 310 -3.58 -5.49 -11.42
CA GLY A 310 -4.05 -5.24 -10.06
C GLY A 310 -4.84 -6.42 -9.54
N THR A 311 -4.69 -6.80 -8.27
CA THR A 311 -5.74 -7.62 -7.63
C THR A 311 -6.90 -6.69 -7.29
N GLY A 312 -8.11 -7.03 -7.74
CA GLY A 312 -9.27 -6.29 -7.29
C GLY A 312 -9.58 -6.66 -5.84
N SER A 313 -9.79 -5.69 -4.97
CA SER A 313 -10.64 -5.90 -3.81
C SER A 313 -12.05 -6.18 -4.36
N THR A 314 -12.48 -7.44 -4.33
CA THR A 314 -13.92 -7.70 -4.40
C THR A 314 -14.54 -7.07 -3.17
N PRO A 315 -15.56 -6.20 -3.28
CA PRO A 315 -16.38 -5.90 -2.12
C PRO A 315 -16.85 -7.24 -1.55
N HIS A 316 -16.71 -7.44 -0.25
CA HIS A 316 -17.20 -8.63 0.44
C HIS A 316 -18.68 -8.83 0.08
N ILE A 317 -18.98 -9.75 -0.84
CA ILE A 317 -20.31 -10.33 -0.95
C ILE A 317 -20.24 -11.61 -0.12
N SER A 318 -20.68 -11.49 1.14
CA SER A 318 -20.97 -12.64 1.98
C SER A 318 -22.08 -13.46 1.32
N THR A 319 -21.71 -14.42 0.48
CA THR A 319 -22.59 -15.55 0.16
C THR A 319 -22.24 -16.61 1.19
N GLY A 320 -23.09 -16.80 2.20
CA GLY A 320 -22.88 -17.64 3.37
C GLY A 320 -22.70 -19.14 3.11
N GLN A 321 -21.78 -19.53 2.24
CA GLN A 321 -21.33 -20.90 2.01
C GLN A 321 -19.81 -20.89 1.81
N GLY A 322 -19.09 -21.55 2.72
CA GLY A 322 -17.71 -22.04 2.60
C GLY A 322 -16.74 -21.17 1.80
N GLU A 323 -15.97 -20.35 2.51
CA GLU A 323 -14.99 -19.43 1.94
C GLU A 323 -13.94 -20.16 1.08
N ARG A 324 -13.92 -19.84 -0.21
CA ARG A 324 -12.78 -20.09 -1.10
C ARG A 324 -12.20 -18.74 -1.50
N TYR A 325 -11.00 -18.44 -1.04
CA TYR A 325 -10.25 -17.26 -1.45
C TYR A 325 -9.86 -17.37 -2.92
N VAL A 326 -10.60 -16.72 -3.81
CA VAL A 326 -10.22 -16.55 -5.22
C VAL A 326 -9.70 -15.13 -5.39
N THR A 327 -8.38 -14.96 -5.42
CA THR A 327 -7.76 -13.67 -5.75
C THR A 327 -7.94 -13.40 -7.24
N LEU A 328 -8.86 -12.49 -7.58
CA LEU A 328 -9.09 -12.03 -8.95
C LEU A 328 -8.02 -11.02 -9.35
N ILE A 329 -7.12 -11.42 -10.27
CA ILE A 329 -6.21 -10.48 -10.94
C ILE A 329 -6.99 -9.79 -12.07
N LYS A 330 -7.15 -8.48 -11.94
CA LYS A 330 -7.69 -7.59 -12.96
C LYS A 330 -6.53 -7.05 -13.80
N PHE A 331 -6.61 -7.23 -15.11
CA PHE A 331 -5.75 -6.54 -16.05
C PHE A 331 -6.48 -5.29 -16.56
N LEU A 332 -5.93 -4.12 -16.28
CA LEU A 332 -6.47 -2.85 -16.76
C LEU A 332 -5.54 -2.31 -17.85
N PHE A 333 -6.10 -2.05 -19.04
CA PHE A 333 -5.34 -1.47 -20.15
C PHE A 333 -5.78 -0.04 -20.39
N LEU A 334 -4.81 0.88 -20.39
CA LEU A 334 -4.99 2.22 -20.92
C LEU A 334 -4.53 2.21 -22.38
N VAL A 335 -5.45 2.41 -23.32
CA VAL A 335 -5.16 2.58 -24.75
C VAL A 335 -5.50 4.02 -25.12
N PRO A 336 -4.82 4.69 -26.09
CA PRO A 336 -5.05 6.10 -26.42
C PRO A 336 -6.50 6.50 -26.77
N ARG A 337 -7.43 5.53 -26.91
CA ARG A 337 -8.86 5.76 -27.19
C ARG A 337 -9.83 5.00 -26.26
N GLY A 338 -9.39 4.48 -25.11
CA GLY A 338 -10.31 3.84 -24.14
C GLY A 338 -9.63 2.98 -23.07
N ILE A 339 -10.40 2.61 -22.04
CA ILE A 339 -10.04 1.64 -21.00
C ILE A 339 -10.54 0.27 -21.43
N TYR A 340 -9.65 -0.72 -21.59
CA TYR A 340 -10.07 -2.11 -21.75
C TYR A 340 -9.91 -2.84 -20.41
N LEU A 341 -11.02 -3.33 -19.87
CA LEU A 341 -11.07 -4.18 -18.69
C LEU A 341 -11.03 -5.65 -19.14
N ALA A 342 -9.95 -6.35 -18.82
CA ALA A 342 -9.95 -7.80 -18.80
C ALA A 342 -10.00 -8.26 -17.34
N GLN A 343 -11.19 -8.63 -16.87
CA GLN A 343 -11.35 -9.33 -15.61
C GLN A 343 -11.14 -10.82 -15.88
N LEU A 344 -10.13 -11.43 -15.22
CA LEU A 344 -9.89 -12.86 -15.37
C LEU A 344 -9.84 -13.49 -13.98
N PRO A 345 -10.66 -14.52 -13.70
CA PRO A 345 -10.45 -15.34 -12.53
C PRO A 345 -9.10 -16.03 -12.66
N LEU A 346 -8.12 -15.58 -11.88
CA LEU A 346 -7.04 -16.48 -11.51
C LEU A 346 -7.64 -17.41 -10.46
N MET A 347 -8.19 -18.54 -10.90
CA MET A 347 -8.22 -19.68 -10.00
C MET A 347 -6.76 -20.07 -9.81
N LEU A 348 -6.16 -19.62 -8.71
CA LEU A 348 -5.08 -20.38 -8.10
C LEU A 348 -5.71 -21.72 -7.70
N SER A 349 -5.85 -22.65 -8.65
CA SER A 349 -6.12 -24.04 -8.29
C SER A 349 -4.83 -24.58 -7.71
N ILE A 350 -4.67 -24.45 -6.41
CA ILE A 350 -3.72 -25.25 -5.64
C ILE A 350 -4.45 -25.76 -4.42
#